data_AF-A0A7X4JK92-F1
#
_entry.id   AF-A0A7X4JK92-F1
#
_cell.length_a   1.000
_cell.length_b   1.000
_cell.length_c   1.000
_cell.angle_alpha   90.00
_cell.angle_beta   90.00
_cell.angle_gamma   90.00
#
_symmetry.space_group_name_H-M   'P 1'
#
loop_
_entity.id
_entity.type
_entity.pdbx_description
1 polymer ?
#
loop_
_entity_poly.entity_id
_entity_poly.type
_entity_poly.pdbx_seq_one_letter_code
_entity_poly.pdbx_strand_id
1 'polypeptide(L)' 'MATPNPIPDQGPERIAALVQALQEDRRWLLRHLDEGHWSAFRLDLAALERELGQLLEFCEARTGSG' A
#
# COMPACT_ATOMS: atom_id res chain seq x y z
N MET A 1 -18.46 10.42 -34.29
CA MET A 1 -17.02 10.39 -33.95
C MET A 1 -16.93 10.40 -32.44
N ALA A 2 -16.64 9.26 -31.81
CA ALA A 2 -16.47 9.20 -30.36
C ALA A 2 -15.06 9.70 -30.04
N THR A 3 -14.97 10.77 -29.25
CA THR A 3 -13.71 11.25 -28.69
C THR A 3 -13.13 10.16 -27.77
N PRO A 4 -11.84 9.81 -27.86
CA PRO A 4 -11.24 8.92 -26.88
C PRO A 4 -11.30 9.62 -25.52
N ASN A 5 -11.91 8.93 -24.54
CA ASN A 5 -11.92 9.37 -23.16
C ASN A 5 -10.46 9.56 -22.70
N PRO A 6 -10.07 10.73 -22.15
CA PRO A 6 -8.74 10.88 -21.58
C PRO A 6 -8.62 9.86 -20.44
N ILE A 7 -7.69 8.91 -20.60
CA ILE A 7 -7.27 8.01 -19.53
C ILE A 7 -6.85 8.94 -18.38
N PRO A 8 -7.45 8.84 -17.18
CA PRO A 8 -7.09 9.74 -16.08
C PRO A 8 -5.59 9.61 -15.84
N ASP A 9 -4.96 10.78 -15.88
CA ASP A 9 -3.53 11.05 -15.76
C ASP A 9 -2.84 10.04 -14.85
N GLN A 10 -1.93 9.24 -15.42
CA GLN A 10 -1.12 8.25 -14.70
C GLN A 10 0.01 8.92 -13.92
N GLY A 11 -0.27 10.08 -13.33
CA GLY A 11 0.71 10.96 -12.71
C GLY A 11 1.21 10.47 -11.35
N PRO A 12 2.33 11.04 -10.86
CA PRO A 12 2.94 10.71 -9.57
C PRO A 12 1.97 10.87 -8.39
N GLU A 13 0.93 11.68 -8.54
CA GLU A 13 -0.09 11.95 -7.52
C GLU A 13 -0.97 10.71 -7.23
N ARG A 14 -1.27 9.92 -8.25
CA ARG A 14 -1.99 8.65 -8.09
C ARG A 14 -1.13 7.60 -7.38
N ILE A 15 0.17 7.59 -7.65
CA ILE A 15 1.12 6.71 -6.95
C ILE A 15 1.17 7.10 -5.48
N ALA A 16 1.28 8.40 -5.16
CA ALA A 16 1.24 8.88 -3.79
C ALA A 16 -0.06 8.50 -3.06
N ALA A 17 -1.22 8.62 -3.72
CA ALA A 17 -2.51 8.20 -3.15
C ALA A 17 -2.58 6.68 -2.89
N LEU A 18 -2.03 5.86 -3.79
CA LEU A 18 -1.95 4.41 -3.59
C LEU A 18 -1.01 4.03 -2.44
N VAL A 19 0.14 4.70 -2.32
CA VAL A 19 1.08 4.52 -1.20
C VAL A 19 0.38 4.84 0.13
N GLN A 20 -0.38 5.94 0.19
CA GLN A 20 -1.15 6.30 1.38
C GLN A 20 -2.21 5.25 1.74
N ALA A 21 -2.96 4.74 0.75
CA ALA A 21 -3.95 3.68 0.98
C ALA A 21 -3.29 2.40 1.53
N LEU A 22 -2.17 1.97 0.94
CA LEU A 22 -1.37 0.83 1.41
C LEU A 22 -0.84 1.02 2.84
N GLN A 23 -0.43 2.24 3.21
CA GLN A 23 -0.04 2.57 4.59
C GLN A 23 -1.21 2.45 5.57
N GLU A 24 -2.42 2.78 5.16
CA GLU A 24 -3.63 2.62 5.99
C GLU A 24 -4.01 1.14 6.15
N ASP A 25 -3.98 0.38 5.06
CA ASP A 25 -4.24 -1.07 5.08
C ASP A 25 -3.24 -1.81 5.97
N ARG A 26 -1.95 -1.44 5.90
CA ARG A 26 -0.91 -1.99 6.79
C ARG A 26 -1.21 -1.72 8.26
N ARG A 27 -1.66 -0.49 8.59
CA ARG A 27 -2.04 -0.12 9.97
C ARG A 27 -3.28 -0.87 10.44
N TRP A 28 -4.23 -1.11 9.55
CA TRP A 28 -5.42 -1.92 9.83
C TRP A 28 -5.05 -3.38 10.11
N LEU A 29 -4.17 -3.97 9.29
CA LEU A 29 -3.66 -5.33 9.47
C LEU A 29 -2.95 -5.50 10.83
N LEU A 30 -2.03 -4.58 11.17
CA LEU A 30 -1.31 -4.62 12.44
C LEU A 30 -2.24 -4.56 13.65
N ARG A 31 -3.23 -3.66 13.65
CA ARG A 31 -4.21 -3.57 14.75
C ARG A 31 -4.95 -4.88 14.97
N HIS A 32 -5.39 -5.54 13.91
CA HIS A 32 -6.06 -6.83 14.04
C HIS A 32 -5.14 -7.97 14.47
N LEU A 33 -3.85 -7.94 14.08
CA LEU A 33 -2.86 -8.88 14.62
C LEU A 33 -2.66 -8.67 16.13
N ASP A 34 -2.59 -7.42 16.59
CA ASP A 34 -2.46 -7.07 18.01
C ASP A 34 -3.71 -7.47 18.82
N GLU A 35 -4.89 -7.38 18.23
CA GLU A 35 -6.15 -7.87 18.82
C GLU A 35 -6.22 -9.41 18.92
N GLY A 36 -5.24 -10.13 18.34
CA GLY A 36 -5.18 -11.58 18.34
C GLY A 36 -6.08 -12.25 17.29
N HIS A 37 -6.66 -11.47 16.37
CA HIS A 37 -7.36 -12.01 15.22
C HIS A 37 -6.39 -12.79 14.31
N TRP A 38 -6.93 -13.76 13.57
CA TRP A 38 -6.19 -14.59 12.64
C TRP A 38 -4.94 -15.27 13.23
N SER A 39 -5.05 -15.74 14.47
CA SER A 39 -3.95 -16.46 15.15
C SER A 39 -3.38 -17.62 14.34
N ALA A 40 -4.21 -18.30 13.52
CA ALA A 40 -3.78 -19.38 12.62
C ALA A 40 -2.88 -18.91 11.46
N PHE A 41 -2.97 -17.64 11.05
CA PHE A 41 -2.22 -17.05 9.94
C PHE A 41 -1.22 -15.98 10.42
N ARG A 42 -0.96 -15.89 11.73
CA ARG A 42 -0.14 -14.82 12.31
C ARG A 42 1.26 -14.74 11.70
N LEU A 43 1.87 -15.89 11.40
CA LEU A 43 3.19 -15.96 10.76
C LEU A 43 3.14 -15.47 9.31
N ASP A 44 2.18 -15.95 8.52
CA ASP A 44 1.98 -15.51 7.13
C ASP A 44 1.64 -14.01 7.05
N LEU A 45 0.79 -13.51 7.95
CA LEU A 45 0.43 -12.09 8.00
C LEU A 45 1.59 -11.21 8.46
N ALA A 46 2.45 -11.71 9.35
CA ALA A 46 3.68 -11.00 9.73
C ALA A 46 4.69 -10.95 8.57
N ALA A 47 4.79 -12.01 7.76
CA ALA A 47 5.60 -12.00 6.54
C ALA A 47 5.06 -10.97 5.53
N LEU A 48 3.74 -11.00 5.30
CA LEU A 48 3.06 -10.06 4.41
C LEU A 48 3.22 -8.60 4.88
N GLU A 49 3.07 -8.32 6.17
CA GLU A 49 3.27 -6.98 6.74
C GLU A 49 4.70 -6.47 6.49
N ARG A 50 5.69 -7.35 6.63
CA ARG A 50 7.09 -7.02 6.39
C ARG A 50 7.38 -6.77 4.91
N GLU A 51 6.80 -7.56 4.00
CA GLU A 51 6.88 -7.34 2.55
C GLU A 51 6.22 -6.01 2.15
N LEU A 52 5.05 -5.70 2.71
CA LEU A 52 4.37 -4.41 2.53
C LEU A 52 5.24 -3.25 3.03
N GLY A 53 5.90 -3.40 4.19
CA GLY A 53 6.83 -2.41 4.72
C GLY A 53 7.98 -2.11 3.75
N GLN A 54 8.59 -3.14 3.15
CA GLN A 54 9.66 -2.99 2.16
C GLN A 54 9.18 -2.30 0.88
N LEU A 55 7.98 -2.65 0.41
CA LEU A 55 7.39 -2.03 -0.79
C LEU A 55 7.10 -0.55 -0.56
N LEU A 56 6.56 -0.20 0.61
CA LEU A 56 6.27 1.19 0.97
C LEU A 56 7.55 2.02 1.05
N GLU A 57 8.59 1.51 1.72
CA GLU A 57 9.90 2.17 1.81
C GLU A 57 10.51 2.43 0.43
N PHE A 58 10.42 1.45 -0.47
CA PHE A 58 10.87 1.58 -1.85
C PHE A 58 10.09 2.64 -2.64
N CYS A 59 8.76 2.67 -2.48
CA CYS A 59 7.91 3.68 -3.12
C CYS A 59 8.21 5.09 -2.59
N GLU A 60 8.36 5.24 -1.27
CA GLU A 60 8.71 6.52 -0.63
C GLU A 60 10.09 7.02 -1.06
N ALA A 61 11.08 6.13 -1.20
CA ALA A 61 12.40 6.50 -1.72
C ALA A 61 12.33 7.04 -3.17
N ARG A 62 11.40 6.50 -3.97
CA ARG A 62 11.18 6.91 -5.36
C ARG A 62 10.37 8.21 -5.47
N THR A 63 9.39 8.43 -4.59
CA THR A 63 8.57 9.65 -4.58
C THR A 63 9.24 10.81 -3.83
N GLY A 64 10.16 10.53 -2.91
CA GLY A 64 10.97 11.51 -2.18
C GLY A 64 12.22 12.00 -2.92
N SER A 65 12.56 11.41 -4.07
CA SER A 65 13.56 11.95 -5.01
C SER A 65 12.87 12.90 -6.00
N GLY A 66 12.52 14.09 -5.51
CA GLY A 66 12.08 15.25 -6.30
C GLY A 66 13.06 16.39 -6.13
#